data_AF-A0A7W1JZJ1-F1
#
_entry.id   AF-A0A7W1JZJ1-F1
#
_cell.length_a   1.000
_cell.length_b   1.000
_cell.length_c   1.000
_cell.angle_alpha   90.00
_cell.angle_beta   90.00
_cell.angle_gamma   90.00
#
_symmetry.space_group_name_H-M   'P 1'
#
loop_
_entity.id
_entity.type
_entity.pdbx_description
1 polymer ?
#
loop_
_entity_poly.entity_id
_entity_poly.type
_entity_poly.pdbx_seq_one_letter_code
_entity_poly.pdbx_strand_id
1 'polypeptide(L)'
;MKAVAINLAALGDTDPLWNDWLEAAHRRFRVDVAALDDELPNWRQLLERFAEERAPVYFRRDGDVSATLRQLRAGGTRIGVFTDAPLELARIALSHLGAERHIEALETGAGAQERVTATLGPDVRVVDTRAELLAVTMRRVESKDLGDR
;
A
#
# COMPACT_ATOMS: atom_id res chain seq x y z
N MET A 1 16.51 -2.13 12.48
CA MET A 1 15.08 -2.04 12.21
C MET A 1 14.59 -3.45 11.93
N LYS A 2 13.61 -3.96 12.69
CA LYS A 2 13.11 -5.33 12.53
C LYS A 2 11.91 -5.40 11.60
N ALA A 3 11.08 -4.36 11.60
CA ALA A 3 9.88 -4.28 10.79
C ALA A 3 9.59 -2.85 10.31
N VAL A 4 8.86 -2.74 9.21
CA VAL A 4 8.33 -1.49 8.67
C VAL A 4 6.87 -1.70 8.29
N ALA A 5 6.01 -0.76 8.68
CA ALA A 5 4.62 -0.66 8.23
C ALA A 5 4.55 0.49 7.23
N ILE A 6 4.13 0.20 6.00
CA ILE A 6 4.14 1.16 4.89
C ILE A 6 2.70 1.46 4.51
N ASN A 7 2.33 2.74 4.47
CA ASN A 7 1.07 3.16 3.89
C ASN A 7 1.08 2.84 2.38
N LEU A 8 0.02 2.23 1.85
CA LEU A 8 -0.07 1.89 0.43
C LEU A 8 0.17 3.11 -0.49
N ALA A 9 -0.25 4.31 -0.08
CA ALA A 9 -0.03 5.55 -0.81
C ALA A 9 1.48 5.88 -1.00
N ALA A 10 2.36 5.39 -0.12
CA ALA A 10 3.80 5.51 -0.28
C ALA A 10 4.37 4.61 -1.40
N LEU A 11 3.63 3.57 -1.79
CA LEU A 11 3.97 2.65 -2.87
C LEU A 11 3.28 3.03 -4.19
N GLY A 12 2.04 3.49 -4.10
CA GLY A 12 1.24 3.99 -5.22
C GLY A 12 -0.13 4.47 -4.74
N ASP A 13 -0.54 5.62 -5.25
CA ASP A 13 -1.80 6.27 -4.87
C ASP A 13 -3.01 5.54 -5.47
N THR A 14 -3.90 5.04 -4.60
CA THR A 14 -5.13 4.34 -4.99
C THR A 14 -6.33 5.26 -5.18
N ASP A 15 -6.26 6.51 -4.70
CA ASP A 15 -7.41 7.41 -4.66
C ASP A 15 -7.98 7.72 -6.05
N PRO A 16 -7.15 7.95 -7.10
CA PRO A 16 -7.69 8.23 -8.44
C PRO A 16 -8.53 7.07 -8.99
N LEU A 17 -8.09 5.81 -8.82
CA LEU A 17 -8.85 4.65 -9.29
C LEU A 17 -10.11 4.42 -8.46
N TRP A 18 -10.03 4.65 -7.14
CA TRP A 18 -11.18 4.58 -6.25
C TRP A 18 -12.25 5.60 -6.62
N ASN A 19 -11.86 6.86 -6.82
CA ASN A 19 -12.77 7.94 -7.19
C ASN A 19 -13.45 7.70 -8.55
N ASP A 20 -12.72 7.22 -9.54
CA ASP A 20 -13.28 6.88 -10.85
C ASP A 20 -14.29 5.72 -10.75
N TRP A 21 -14.03 4.75 -9.87
CA TRP A 21 -15.00 3.68 -9.60
C TRP A 21 -16.25 4.22 -8.91
N LEU A 22 -16.12 5.09 -7.89
CA LEU A 22 -17.25 5.70 -7.20
C LEU A 22 -18.11 6.51 -8.18
N GLU A 23 -17.50 7.30 -9.05
CA GLU A 23 -18.20 8.07 -10.09
C GLU A 23 -18.94 7.14 -11.06
N ALA A 24 -18.30 6.05 -11.51
CA ALA A 24 -18.93 5.05 -12.37
C ALA A 24 -20.09 4.34 -11.67
N ALA A 25 -19.93 3.97 -10.39
CA ALA A 25 -20.96 3.31 -9.61
C ALA A 25 -22.19 4.21 -9.43
N HIS A 26 -21.97 5.47 -9.02
CA HIS A 26 -23.02 6.47 -8.90
C HIS A 26 -23.77 6.66 -10.23
N ARG A 27 -23.05 6.79 -11.34
CA ARG A 27 -23.68 7.00 -12.66
C ARG A 27 -24.45 5.80 -13.18
N ARG A 28 -23.91 4.60 -13.00
CA ARG A 28 -24.45 3.36 -13.60
C ARG A 28 -25.55 2.74 -12.75
N PHE A 29 -25.36 2.70 -11.43
CA PHE A 29 -26.29 2.02 -10.51
C PHE A 29 -27.23 3.00 -9.81
N ARG A 30 -26.98 4.31 -9.91
CA ARG A 30 -27.80 5.37 -9.27
C ARG A 30 -27.91 5.22 -7.76
N VAL A 31 -26.80 4.84 -7.14
CA VAL A 31 -26.70 4.63 -5.69
C VAL A 31 -26.00 5.80 -4.98
N ASP A 32 -26.27 5.94 -3.69
CA ASP A 32 -25.42 6.69 -2.77
C ASP A 32 -24.13 5.91 -2.48
N VAL A 33 -23.01 6.49 -2.91
CA VAL A 33 -21.69 5.88 -2.76
C VAL A 33 -21.16 5.96 -1.33
N ALA A 34 -21.81 6.72 -0.43
CA ALA A 34 -21.52 6.69 1.00
C ALA A 34 -22.18 5.50 1.72
N ALA A 35 -23.15 4.83 1.09
CA ALA A 35 -23.93 3.72 1.65
C ALA A 35 -23.85 2.45 0.78
N LEU A 36 -22.69 2.19 0.17
CA LEU A 36 -22.50 1.10 -0.80
C LEU A 36 -22.86 -0.29 -0.24
N ASP A 37 -22.59 -0.56 1.03
CA ASP A 37 -22.92 -1.85 1.65
C ASP A 37 -24.44 -2.09 1.67
N ASP A 38 -25.26 -1.04 1.76
CA ASP A 38 -26.72 -1.12 1.77
C ASP A 38 -27.31 -1.04 0.35
N GLU A 39 -26.81 -0.13 -0.48
CA GLU A 39 -27.40 0.15 -1.80
C GLU A 39 -26.85 -0.71 -2.94
N LEU A 40 -25.63 -1.22 -2.79
CA LEU A 40 -24.99 -2.09 -3.78
C LEU A 40 -24.21 -3.22 -3.07
N PRO A 41 -24.87 -4.18 -2.41
CA PRO A 41 -24.17 -5.16 -1.55
C PRO A 41 -23.07 -5.98 -2.23
N ASN A 42 -23.07 -6.09 -3.56
CA ASN A 42 -22.04 -6.76 -4.35
C ASN A 42 -20.92 -5.82 -4.86
N TRP A 43 -20.84 -4.58 -4.37
CA TRP A 43 -19.94 -3.55 -4.88
C TRP A 43 -18.47 -3.96 -4.84
N ARG A 44 -18.04 -4.76 -3.85
CA ARG A 44 -16.66 -5.26 -3.74
C ARG A 44 -16.24 -6.09 -4.96
N GLN A 45 -17.12 -6.99 -5.43
CA GLN A 45 -16.87 -7.80 -6.63
C GLN A 45 -16.86 -6.94 -7.91
N LEU A 46 -17.67 -5.88 -7.94
CA LEU A 46 -17.70 -4.94 -9.06
C LEU A 46 -16.45 -4.05 -9.08
N LEU A 47 -15.98 -3.63 -7.91
CA LEU A 47 -14.73 -2.90 -7.74
C LEU A 47 -13.55 -3.73 -8.21
N GLU A 48 -13.44 -4.98 -7.76
CA GLU A 48 -12.35 -5.88 -8.15
C GLU A 48 -12.22 -5.96 -9.67
N ARG A 49 -13.30 -6.30 -10.38
CA ARG A 49 -13.31 -6.36 -11.84
C ARG A 49 -12.96 -5.04 -12.51
N PHE A 50 -13.54 -3.94 -12.04
CA PHE A 50 -13.26 -2.62 -12.60
C PHE A 50 -11.79 -2.23 -12.41
N ALA A 51 -11.23 -2.51 -11.23
CA ALA A 51 -9.85 -2.23 -10.91
C ALA A 51 -8.89 -3.13 -11.70
N GLU A 52 -9.17 -4.42 -11.87
CA GLU A 52 -8.35 -5.33 -12.70
C GLU A 52 -8.22 -4.83 -14.14
N GLU A 53 -9.33 -4.39 -14.74
CA GLU A 53 -9.34 -3.89 -16.11
C GLU A 53 -8.54 -2.58 -16.27
N ARG A 54 -8.50 -1.75 -15.23
CA ARG A 54 -8.02 -0.37 -15.31
C ARG A 54 -6.70 -0.11 -14.62
N ALA A 55 -6.27 -0.98 -13.71
CA ALA A 55 -5.06 -0.84 -12.91
C ALA A 55 -3.80 -0.44 -13.69
N PRO A 56 -3.52 -0.94 -14.92
CA PRO A 56 -2.35 -0.50 -15.69
C PRO A 56 -2.30 1.00 -16.01
N VAL A 57 -3.44 1.69 -15.99
CA VAL A 57 -3.52 3.14 -16.24
C VAL A 57 -3.06 3.93 -15.02
N TYR A 58 -3.37 3.45 -13.81
CA TYR A 58 -3.16 4.16 -12.56
C TYR A 58 -1.86 3.75 -11.85
N PHE A 59 -1.52 2.46 -11.92
CA PHE A 59 -0.39 1.91 -11.19
C PHE A 59 0.78 1.66 -12.12
N ARG A 60 1.91 2.28 -11.80
CA ARG A 60 3.18 2.03 -12.47
C ARG A 60 4.23 1.67 -11.44
N ARG A 61 5.06 0.69 -11.80
CA ARG A 61 6.18 0.29 -10.96
C ARG A 61 7.19 1.43 -10.89
N ASP A 62 7.58 1.76 -9.68
CA ASP A 62 8.67 2.67 -9.39
C ASP A 62 9.94 1.86 -9.08
N GLY A 63 11.02 2.16 -9.80
CA GLY A 63 12.29 1.46 -9.69
C GLY A 63 12.97 1.67 -8.32
N ASP A 64 12.88 2.87 -7.77
CA ASP A 64 13.50 3.24 -6.49
C ASP A 64 12.74 2.58 -5.33
N VAL A 65 11.41 2.59 -5.40
CA VAL A 65 10.55 1.87 -4.44
C VAL A 65 10.84 0.38 -4.50
N SER A 66 10.88 -0.20 -5.70
CA SER A 66 11.19 -1.62 -5.90
C SER A 66 12.58 -2.00 -5.36
N ALA A 67 13.58 -1.14 -5.56
CA ALA A 67 14.92 -1.33 -5.03
C ALA A 67 14.95 -1.25 -3.50
N THR A 68 14.24 -0.27 -2.93
CA THR A 68 14.11 -0.09 -1.48
C THR A 68 13.46 -1.30 -0.81
N LEU A 69 12.32 -1.78 -1.33
CA LEU A 69 11.64 -2.97 -0.79
C LEU A 69 12.53 -4.21 -0.85
N ARG A 70 13.25 -4.41 -1.97
CA ARG A 70 14.21 -5.50 -2.12
C ARG A 70 15.34 -5.41 -1.09
N GLN A 71 15.90 -4.22 -0.88
CA GLN A 71 16.97 -4.00 0.10
C GLN A 71 16.49 -4.27 1.54
N LEU A 72 15.29 -3.82 1.89
CA LEU A 72 14.67 -4.08 3.19
C LEU A 72 14.52 -5.59 3.43
N ARG A 73 14.00 -6.32 2.44
CA ARG A 73 13.88 -7.78 2.50
C ARG A 73 15.22 -8.49 2.61
N ALA A 74 16.20 -8.11 1.81
CA ALA A 74 17.55 -8.66 1.88
C ALA A 74 18.21 -8.41 3.25
N GLY A 75 17.87 -7.30 3.91
CA GLY A 75 18.30 -6.98 5.27
C GLY A 75 17.50 -7.69 6.37
N GLY A 76 16.57 -8.59 6.03
CA GLY A 76 15.72 -9.29 6.99
C GLY A 76 14.63 -8.44 7.63
N THR A 77 14.33 -7.26 7.07
CA THR A 77 13.24 -6.41 7.58
C THR A 77 11.90 -7.00 7.18
N ARG A 78 11.01 -7.18 8.15
CA ARG A 78 9.61 -7.56 7.92
C ARG A 78 8.84 -6.37 7.38
N ILE A 79 8.00 -6.58 6.37
CA ILE A 79 7.29 -5.49 5.70
C ILE A 79 5.79 -5.77 5.78
N GLY A 80 5.03 -4.85 6.38
CA GLY A 80 3.57 -4.84 6.30
C GLY A 80 3.10 -3.60 5.55
N VAL A 81 1.91 -3.70 4.96
CA VAL A 81 1.24 -2.59 4.28
C VAL A 81 -0.10 -2.31 4.94
N PHE A 82 -0.46 -1.02 5.06
CA PHE A 82 -1.78 -0.60 5.52
C PHE A 82 -2.38 0.44 4.58
N THR A 83 -3.70 0.55 4.57
CA THR A 83 -4.43 1.58 3.80
C THR A 83 -5.86 1.71 4.29
N ASP A 84 -6.48 2.87 4.07
CA ASP A 84 -7.92 3.04 4.26
C ASP A 84 -8.74 2.54 3.05
N ALA A 85 -8.07 2.25 1.92
CA ALA A 85 -8.73 1.73 0.72
C ALA A 85 -9.33 0.32 0.95
N PRO A 86 -10.39 -0.06 0.21
CA PRO A 86 -10.94 -1.41 0.25
C PRO A 86 -9.90 -2.49 -0.09
N LEU A 87 -10.07 -3.68 0.48
CA LEU A 87 -9.15 -4.81 0.33
C LEU A 87 -8.92 -5.21 -1.13
N GLU A 88 -9.98 -5.23 -1.93
CA GLU A 88 -9.95 -5.61 -3.34
C GLU A 88 -9.03 -4.68 -4.13
N LEU A 89 -9.18 -3.36 -3.92
CA LEU A 89 -8.35 -2.36 -4.57
C LEU A 89 -6.90 -2.42 -4.09
N ALA A 90 -6.68 -2.60 -2.78
CA ALA A 90 -5.35 -2.70 -2.20
C ALA A 90 -4.53 -3.88 -2.77
N ARG A 91 -5.17 -5.05 -2.93
CA ARG A 91 -4.54 -6.23 -3.52
C ARG A 91 -4.13 -6.01 -4.98
N ILE A 92 -5.04 -5.46 -5.77
CA ILE A 92 -4.78 -5.15 -7.18
C ILE A 92 -3.62 -4.14 -7.29
N ALA A 93 -3.65 -3.07 -6.51
CA ALA A 93 -2.57 -2.09 -6.48
C ALA A 93 -1.21 -2.75 -6.15
N LEU A 94 -1.13 -3.55 -5.09
CA LEU A 94 0.10 -4.24 -4.69
C LEU A 94 0.66 -5.20 -5.74
N SER A 95 -0.22 -5.93 -6.43
CA SER A 95 0.17 -6.82 -7.53
C SER A 95 0.78 -6.04 -8.70
N HIS A 96 0.12 -4.97 -9.14
CA HIS A 96 0.59 -4.13 -10.24
C HIS A 96 1.89 -3.39 -9.90
N LEU A 97 1.99 -2.83 -8.69
CA LEU A 97 3.20 -2.21 -8.15
C LEU A 97 4.33 -3.23 -7.93
N GLY A 98 4.02 -4.53 -7.96
CA GLY A 98 4.98 -5.60 -7.72
C GLY A 98 5.50 -5.60 -6.28
N ALA A 99 4.72 -5.06 -5.34
CA ALA A 99 5.05 -5.01 -3.92
C ALA A 99 4.58 -6.27 -3.17
N GLU A 100 3.57 -6.98 -3.70
CA GLU A 100 2.92 -8.13 -3.04
C GLU A 100 3.90 -9.21 -2.55
N ARG A 101 4.87 -9.60 -3.39
CA ARG A 101 5.90 -10.59 -3.03
C ARG A 101 6.82 -10.18 -1.89
N HIS A 102 6.83 -8.89 -1.54
CA HIS A 102 7.68 -8.33 -0.49
C HIS A 102 6.91 -8.05 0.78
N ILE A 103 5.62 -8.35 0.90
CA ILE A 103 4.85 -8.04 2.12
C ILE A 103 4.53 -9.32 2.90
N GLU A 104 4.46 -9.19 4.22
CA GLU A 104 4.06 -10.24 5.16
C GLU A 104 2.62 -10.06 5.64
N ALA A 105 2.14 -8.83 5.65
CA ALA A 105 0.80 -8.48 6.11
C ALA A 105 0.26 -7.32 5.29
N LEU A 106 -1.05 -7.35 5.02
CA LEU A 106 -1.83 -6.27 4.45
C LEU A 106 -3.04 -6.05 5.35
N GLU A 107 -3.23 -4.83 5.81
CA GLU A 107 -4.41 -4.43 6.57
C GLU A 107 -5.14 -3.29 5.87
N THR A 108 -6.47 -3.32 5.86
CA THR A 108 -7.31 -2.34 5.15
C THR A 108 -8.41 -1.73 6.01
N GLY A 109 -8.82 -0.52 5.69
CA GLY A 109 -9.89 0.21 6.38
C GLY A 109 -9.48 0.74 7.76
N ALA A 110 -10.46 1.25 8.51
CA ALA A 110 -10.21 1.93 9.77
C ALA A 110 -9.37 1.10 10.74
N GLY A 111 -8.32 1.70 11.30
CA GLY A 111 -7.41 1.05 12.25
C GLY A 111 -6.40 0.08 11.62
N ALA A 112 -6.22 0.11 10.29
CA ALA A 112 -5.31 -0.79 9.59
C ALA A 112 -3.86 -0.64 10.05
N GLN A 113 -3.42 0.59 10.35
CA GLN A 113 -2.07 0.85 10.85
C GLN A 113 -1.80 0.13 12.18
N GLU A 114 -2.73 0.21 13.13
CA GLU A 114 -2.63 -0.43 14.43
C GLU A 114 -2.61 -1.95 14.30
N ARG A 115 -3.45 -2.52 13.42
CA ARG A 115 -3.48 -3.96 13.19
C ARG A 115 -2.21 -4.49 12.52
N VAL A 116 -1.66 -3.75 11.54
CA VAL A 116 -0.45 -4.20 10.85
C VAL A 116 0.77 -4.09 11.76
N THR A 117 0.86 -3.03 12.57
CA THR A 117 1.95 -2.85 13.53
C THR A 117 1.89 -3.93 14.62
N ALA A 118 0.71 -4.25 15.15
CA ALA A 118 0.52 -5.35 16.09
C ALA A 118 0.96 -6.71 15.50
N THR A 119 0.65 -6.95 14.22
CA THR A 119 1.03 -8.19 13.50
C THR A 119 2.54 -8.31 13.28
N LEU A 120 3.21 -7.18 13.02
CA LEU A 120 4.65 -7.12 12.81
C LEU A 120 5.47 -7.19 14.12
N GLY A 121 4.85 -6.89 15.26
CA GLY A 121 5.45 -6.96 16.59
C GLY A 121 6.17 -5.68 17.01
N PRO A 122 7.12 -5.74 17.95
CA PRO A 122 7.81 -4.55 18.45
C PRO A 122 8.81 -3.98 17.43
N ASP A 123 9.21 -2.72 17.63
CA ASP A 123 10.21 -2.00 16.82
C ASP A 123 9.79 -1.76 15.35
N VAL A 124 8.49 -1.53 15.10
CA VAL A 124 7.96 -1.20 13.77
C VAL A 124 8.14 0.29 13.48
N ARG A 125 8.75 0.59 12.34
CA ARG A 125 8.77 1.95 11.78
C ARG A 125 7.55 2.15 10.87
N VAL A 126 6.76 3.18 11.10
CA VAL A 126 5.70 3.60 10.18
C VAL A 126 6.28 4.51 9.10
N VAL A 127 5.81 4.34 7.87
CA VAL A 127 6.20 5.09 6.68
C VAL A 127 4.92 5.46 5.92
N ASP A 128 4.62 6.75 5.84
CA ASP A 128 3.39 7.24 5.22
C ASP A 128 3.59 7.75 3.81
N THR A 129 4.82 8.17 3.48
CA THR A 129 5.11 8.78 2.19
C THR A 129 6.21 8.05 1.43
N ARG A 130 6.19 8.20 0.09
CA ARG A 130 7.28 7.71 -0.77
C ARG A 130 8.63 8.27 -0.35
N ALA A 131 8.70 9.57 0.00
CA ALA A 131 9.94 10.21 0.41
C ALA A 131 10.51 9.59 1.68
N GLU A 132 9.65 9.32 2.68
CA GLU A 132 10.05 8.61 3.89
C GLU A 132 10.55 7.22 3.59
N LEU A 133 9.86 6.47 2.71
CA LEU A 133 10.25 5.13 2.28
C LEU A 133 11.67 5.10 1.73
N LEU A 134 11.98 6.01 0.79
CA LEU A 134 13.32 6.10 0.21
C LEU A 134 14.38 6.51 1.24
N ALA A 135 14.01 7.36 2.20
CA ALA A 135 14.90 7.77 3.29
C ALA A 135 15.11 6.69 4.36
N VAL A 136 14.42 5.54 4.30
CA VAL A 136 14.62 4.42 5.25
C VAL A 136 15.98 3.76 5.03
N THR A 137 16.40 3.60 3.78
CA THR A 137 17.63 2.88 3.41
C THR A 137 18.86 3.79 3.34
N MET A 138 18.68 5.08 3.02
CA MET A 138 19.78 6.07 2.92
C MET A 138 20.50 6.30 4.26
N ARG A 139 19.77 6.26 5.39
CA ARG A 139 20.34 6.46 6.75
C ARG A 139 21.31 5.37 7.23
N ARG A 140 21.47 4.27 6.49
CA ARG A 140 22.42 3.21 6.86
C ARG A 140 23.83 3.43 6.30
N VAL A 141 24.00 4.36 5.37
CA VAL A 141 25.29 4.62 4.71
C VAL A 141 26.16 5.61 5.50
N GLU A 142 25.58 6.50 6.31
CA GLU A 142 26.34 7.53 7.05
C GLU A 142 27.07 7.02 8.30
N SER A 143 26.81 5.80 8.79
CA SER A 143 27.47 5.27 10.00
C SER A 143 28.76 4.49 9.74
N LYS A 144 29.33 4.53 8.51
CA LYS A 144 30.55 3.77 8.18
C LYS A 144 31.81 4.58 7.89
N ASP A 145 31.75 5.91 7.91
CA ASP A 145 32.89 6.79 7.55
C ASP A 145 33.43 7.70 8.67
N LEU A 146 33.11 7.43 9.94
CA LEU A 146 33.78 8.10 11.09
C LEU A 146 34.48 7.08 11.96
N GLY A 147 35.60 6.57 11.46
CA GLY A 147 36.43 5.63 12.20
C GLY A 147 37.66 5.17 11.43
N ASP A 148 38.41 6.10 10.84
CA ASP A 148 39.85 5.91 10.64
C ASP A 148 40.54 7.25 10.35
N ARG A 149 41.08 7.88 11.40
CA ARG A 149 42.23 8.77 11.40
C ARG A 149 42.64 9.10 12.84
#